data_AF-A0A6C0GQU1-F1
#
_entry.id   AF-A0A6C0GQU1-F1
#
_cell.length_a   1.000
_cell.length_b   1.000
_cell.length_c   1.000
_cell.angle_alpha   90.00
_cell.angle_beta   90.00
_cell.angle_gamma   90.00
#
_symmetry.space_group_name_H-M   'P 1'
#
loop_
_entity.id
_entity.type
_entity.pdbx_description
1 polymer ?
#
loop_
_entity_poly.entity_id
_entity_poly.type
_entity_poly.pdbx_seq_one_letter_code
_entity_poly.pdbx_strand_id
1 'polypeptide(L)'
;MCYCVYVGSNQTLPLIEQGPYSRAFYVTPVREDEKEVEGHFTKKHVYYLGSYTGCSCGFNYNPNATPLAPPGVEPIESIYALLSYLKEALEYEHDIEFYTCWAGNQAQLPDQRVAVAIEEITDISDGFYLDENIFVTITK
;
A
#
# COMPACT_ATOMS: atom_id res chain seq x y z
N MET A 1 -11.06 -2.45 -13.29
CA MET A 1 -10.54 -1.24 -12.62
C MET A 1 -9.36 -1.65 -11.77
N CYS A 2 -8.40 -0.74 -11.54
CA CYS A 2 -7.19 -1.05 -10.79
C CYS A 2 -7.37 -0.65 -9.33
N TYR A 3 -6.86 -1.48 -8.42
CA TYR A 3 -6.80 -1.16 -7.00
C TYR A 3 -5.63 -0.24 -6.71
N CYS A 4 -5.84 0.71 -5.81
CA CYS A 4 -4.87 1.72 -5.42
C CYS A 4 -4.67 1.67 -3.91
N VAL A 5 -3.41 1.73 -3.50
CA VAL A 5 -2.98 1.85 -2.11
C VAL A 5 -2.06 3.05 -2.02
N TYR A 6 -2.39 3.96 -1.12
CA TYR A 6 -1.64 5.17 -0.85
C TYR A 6 -1.14 5.13 0.59
N VAL A 7 0.06 5.67 0.82
CA VAL A 7 0.66 5.78 2.16
C VAL A 7 1.01 7.22 2.47
N GLY A 8 0.66 7.67 3.66
CA GLY A 8 0.98 8.95 4.25
C GLY A 8 2.04 8.80 5.34
N SER A 9 3.03 9.70 5.34
CA SER A 9 4.10 9.78 6.35
C SER A 9 4.48 11.25 6.62
N ASN A 10 4.94 11.53 7.84
CA ASN A 10 5.51 12.83 8.16
C ASN A 10 6.96 12.97 7.68
N GLN A 11 7.63 11.85 7.45
CA GLN A 11 8.97 11.79 6.88
C GLN A 11 8.89 11.64 5.36
N THR A 12 10.00 11.95 4.68
CA THR A 12 10.12 11.58 3.27
C THR A 12 10.43 10.09 3.19
N LEU A 13 9.56 9.32 2.54
CA LEU A 13 9.78 7.89 2.38
C LEU A 13 10.61 7.61 1.11
N PRO A 14 11.43 6.55 1.09
CA PRO A 14 12.24 6.20 -0.08
C PRO A 14 11.38 5.85 -1.31
N LEU A 15 11.61 6.55 -2.43
CA LEU A 15 10.99 6.16 -3.70
C LEU A 15 11.66 4.91 -4.26
N ILE A 16 10.85 4.04 -4.85
CA ILE A 16 11.31 2.82 -5.51
C ILE A 16 10.72 2.87 -6.91
N GLU A 17 11.55 3.12 -7.92
CA GLU A 17 11.09 3.17 -9.31
C GLU A 17 10.60 1.79 -9.74
N GLN A 18 9.52 1.74 -10.53
CA GLN A 18 9.07 0.49 -11.13
C GLN A 18 10.05 0.07 -12.23
N GLY A 19 10.57 -1.16 -12.13
CA GLY A 19 11.57 -1.64 -13.07
C GLY A 19 11.78 -3.14 -13.00
N PRO A 20 12.68 -3.68 -13.85
CA PRO A 20 12.93 -5.11 -13.93
C PRO A 20 13.50 -5.71 -12.64
N TYR A 21 14.04 -4.89 -11.73
CA TYR A 21 14.62 -5.29 -10.44
C TYR A 21 13.74 -4.98 -9.22
N SER A 22 12.66 -4.22 -9.41
CA SER A 22 11.68 -3.82 -8.39
C SER A 22 10.28 -4.32 -8.76
N ARG A 23 10.23 -5.52 -9.35
CA ARG A 23 8.97 -6.09 -9.84
C ARG A 23 7.99 -6.33 -8.70
N ALA A 24 8.46 -6.78 -7.54
CA ALA A 24 7.57 -7.10 -6.43
C ALA A 24 6.92 -5.84 -5.80
N PHE A 25 7.60 -4.70 -5.77
CA PHE A 25 7.11 -3.53 -5.04
C PHE A 25 7.77 -2.25 -5.55
N TYR A 26 6.97 -1.19 -5.67
CA TYR A 26 7.46 0.12 -6.06
C TYR A 26 6.68 1.23 -5.36
N VAL A 27 7.32 2.38 -5.23
CA VAL A 27 6.81 3.57 -4.53
C VAL A 27 7.05 4.78 -5.39
N THR A 28 5.96 5.48 -5.72
CA THR A 28 6.02 6.69 -6.55
C THR A 28 5.31 7.85 -5.86
N PRO A 29 5.65 9.10 -6.20
CA PRO A 29 4.82 10.24 -5.84
C PRO A 29 3.37 10.06 -6.31
N VAL A 30 2.42 10.64 -5.59
CA VAL A 30 1.04 10.74 -6.08
C VAL A 30 1.03 11.54 -7.38
N ARG A 31 0.29 11.05 -8.38
CA ARG A 31 0.18 11.72 -9.67
C ARG A 31 -0.70 12.95 -9.56
N GLU A 32 -0.49 13.94 -10.44
CA GLU A 32 -1.29 15.18 -10.45
C GLU A 32 -2.80 14.93 -10.60
N ASP A 33 -3.19 13.91 -11.35
CA ASP A 33 -4.58 13.50 -11.56
C ASP A 33 -5.18 12.71 -10.39
N GLU A 34 -4.41 12.43 -9.35
CA GLU A 34 -4.81 11.65 -8.17
C GLU A 34 -4.66 12.43 -6.86
N LYS A 35 -4.23 13.70 -6.92
CA LYS A 35 -3.91 14.52 -5.74
C LYS A 35 -5.06 14.72 -4.76
N GLU A 36 -6.30 14.53 -5.18
CA GLU A 36 -7.46 14.59 -4.26
C GLU A 36 -7.33 13.60 -3.10
N VAL A 37 -6.59 12.50 -3.29
CA VAL A 37 -6.32 11.50 -2.26
C VAL A 37 -5.56 12.07 -1.05
N GLU A 38 -4.73 13.09 -1.27
CA GLU A 38 -3.91 13.70 -0.21
C GLU A 38 -4.80 14.31 0.89
N GLY A 39 -6.02 14.72 0.56
CA GLY A 39 -6.98 15.29 1.50
C GLY A 39 -7.47 14.33 2.59
N HIS A 40 -7.26 13.01 2.43
CA HIS A 40 -7.63 12.03 3.45
C HIS A 40 -6.62 11.89 4.58
N PHE A 41 -5.37 12.26 4.30
CA PHE A 41 -4.23 12.06 5.16
C PHE A 41 -4.02 13.26 6.09
N THR A 42 -3.60 12.98 7.32
CA THR A 42 -3.09 14.01 8.23
C THR A 42 -1.59 14.24 8.04
N LYS A 43 -0.94 13.34 7.31
CA LYS A 43 0.51 13.30 7.06
C LYS A 43 0.93 14.24 5.94
N LYS A 44 2.15 14.75 6.04
CA LYS A 44 2.69 15.76 5.10
C LYS A 44 3.02 15.19 3.71
N HIS A 45 3.47 13.94 3.65
CA HIS A 45 3.95 13.31 2.42
C HIS A 45 3.08 12.11 2.10
N VAL A 46 2.53 12.06 0.89
CA VAL A 46 1.69 10.94 0.42
C VAL A 46 2.31 10.33 -0.83
N TYR A 47 2.28 9.00 -0.91
CA TYR A 47 2.87 8.22 -1.99
C TYR A 47 1.91 7.14 -2.47
N TYR A 48 2.03 6.75 -3.74
CA TYR A 48 1.38 5.58 -4.30
C TYR A 48 2.25 4.34 -4.11
N LEU A 49 1.63 3.23 -3.73
CA LEU A 49 2.27 1.93 -3.55
C LEU A 49 1.79 0.95 -4.62
N GLY A 50 2.73 0.37 -5.36
CA GLY A 50 2.44 -0.61 -6.39
C GLY A 50 3.14 -1.94 -6.18
N SER A 51 2.55 -2.98 -6.79
CA SER A 51 2.97 -4.37 -6.70
C SER A 51 3.40 -4.92 -8.07
N TYR A 52 3.65 -6.24 -8.15
CA TYR A 52 4.02 -6.94 -9.38
C TYR A 52 3.00 -6.85 -10.51
N THR A 53 1.75 -6.53 -10.21
CA THR A 53 0.70 -6.38 -11.23
C THR A 53 0.80 -5.05 -11.98
N GLY A 54 1.75 -4.18 -11.62
CA GLY A 54 1.84 -2.82 -12.14
C GLY A 54 0.80 -1.86 -11.54
N CYS A 55 0.08 -2.30 -10.52
CA CYS A 55 -0.80 -1.50 -9.67
C CYS A 55 -0.81 -2.11 -8.25
N SER A 56 -1.70 -1.70 -7.35
CA SER A 56 -1.74 -2.21 -5.99
C SER A 56 -2.52 -3.53 -5.84
N CYS A 57 -3.14 -4.05 -6.91
CA CYS A 57 -3.93 -5.29 -6.85
C CYS A 57 -3.14 -6.51 -6.36
N GLY A 58 -1.84 -6.59 -6.65
CA GLY A 58 -0.99 -7.69 -6.20
C GLY A 58 -0.72 -7.74 -4.70
N PHE A 59 -1.17 -6.75 -3.91
CA PHE A 59 -1.17 -6.84 -2.46
C PHE A 59 -2.37 -7.60 -1.88
N ASN A 60 -3.45 -7.75 -2.65
CA ASN A 60 -4.59 -8.57 -2.26
C ASN A 60 -4.29 -10.03 -2.63
N TYR A 61 -3.35 -10.65 -1.90
CA TYR A 61 -2.98 -12.04 -2.08
C TYR A 61 -4.10 -12.95 -1.61
N ASN A 62 -4.40 -13.96 -2.42
CA ASN A 62 -5.27 -15.06 -2.05
C ASN A 62 -4.57 -16.37 -2.42
N PRO A 63 -4.20 -17.21 -1.44
CA PRO A 63 -3.46 -18.46 -1.68
C PRO A 63 -4.26 -19.49 -2.52
N ASN A 64 -5.58 -19.32 -2.61
CA ASN A 64 -6.46 -20.17 -3.40
C ASN A 64 -6.74 -19.61 -4.82
N ALA A 65 -6.28 -18.40 -5.13
CA ALA A 65 -6.41 -17.83 -6.47
C ALA A 65 -5.36 -18.41 -7.42
N THR A 66 -5.73 -18.60 -8.69
CA THR A 66 -4.77 -19.00 -9.72
C THR A 66 -3.71 -17.90 -9.86
N PRO A 67 -2.40 -18.21 -9.80
CA PRO A 67 -1.37 -17.20 -9.92
C PRO A 67 -1.47 -16.49 -11.27
N LEU A 68 -1.77 -15.19 -11.25
CA LEU A 68 -1.67 -14.29 -12.40
C LEU A 68 -0.32 -13.58 -12.47
N ALA A 69 0.64 -14.00 -11.63
CA ALA A 69 1.94 -13.36 -11.53
C ALA A 69 2.83 -13.65 -12.75
N PRO A 70 3.66 -12.67 -13.16
CA PRO A 70 4.70 -12.90 -14.15
C PRO A 70 5.64 -14.05 -13.71
N PRO A 71 6.24 -14.78 -14.67
CA PRO A 71 7.23 -15.80 -14.34
C PRO A 71 8.36 -15.25 -13.45
N GLY A 72 8.61 -15.94 -12.33
CA GLY A 72 9.68 -15.60 -11.39
C GLY A 72 9.33 -14.52 -10.37
N VAL A 73 8.04 -14.17 -10.19
CA VAL A 73 7.57 -13.37 -9.07
C VAL A 73 6.51 -14.17 -8.32
N GLU A 74 6.78 -14.48 -7.05
CA GLU A 74 5.77 -15.09 -6.19
C GLU A 74 4.85 -13.97 -5.68
N PRO A 75 3.51 -14.09 -5.82
CA PRO A 75 2.58 -13.05 -5.39
C PRO A 75 2.79 -12.54 -3.95
N ILE A 76 3.23 -13.43 -3.07
CA ILE A 76 3.50 -13.13 -1.66
C ILE A 76 4.70 -12.18 -1.46
N GLU A 77 5.64 -12.11 -2.42
CA GLU A 77 6.81 -11.23 -2.34
C GLU A 77 6.41 -9.75 -2.27
N SER A 78 5.34 -9.34 -2.96
CA SER A 78 4.82 -7.97 -2.88
C SER A 78 4.38 -7.59 -1.48
N ILE A 79 3.76 -8.51 -0.75
CA ILE A 79 3.30 -8.26 0.62
C ILE A 79 4.48 -8.20 1.58
N TYR A 80 5.45 -9.12 1.45
CA TYR A 80 6.67 -9.05 2.26
C TYR A 80 7.47 -7.78 2.02
N ALA A 81 7.59 -7.34 0.77
CA ALA A 81 8.26 -6.10 0.42
C ALA A 81 7.52 -4.88 1.00
N LEU A 82 6.18 -4.84 0.88
CA LEU A 82 5.35 -3.83 1.52
C LEU A 82 5.61 -3.79 3.02
N LEU A 83 5.43 -4.90 3.75
CA LEU A 83 5.59 -4.93 5.20
C LEU A 83 7.00 -4.56 5.66
N SER A 84 8.03 -4.98 4.93
CA SER A 84 9.42 -4.60 5.23
C SER A 84 9.58 -3.07 5.13
N TYR A 85 9.05 -2.48 4.05
CA TYR A 85 9.05 -1.04 3.85
C TYR A 85 8.32 -0.28 4.97
N LEU A 86 7.20 -0.82 5.47
CA LEU A 86 6.45 -0.20 6.59
C LEU A 86 7.16 -0.30 7.91
N LYS A 87 7.77 -1.45 8.20
CA LYS A 87 8.59 -1.63 9.40
C LYS A 87 9.75 -0.65 9.42
N GLU A 88 10.44 -0.49 8.28
CA GLU A 88 11.53 0.48 8.14
C GLU A 88 11.02 1.92 8.35
N ALA A 89 9.88 2.30 7.77
CA ALA A 89 9.30 3.63 8.00
C ALA A 89 8.97 3.89 9.48
N LEU A 90 8.36 2.91 10.16
CA LEU A 90 8.01 2.95 11.59
C LEU A 90 9.22 2.89 12.54
N GLU A 91 10.45 2.70 12.03
CA GLU A 91 11.64 2.92 12.83
C GLU A 91 11.89 4.41 13.11
N TYR A 92 11.41 5.29 12.22
CA TYR A 92 11.69 6.74 12.25
C TYR A 92 10.47 7.60 12.59
N GLU A 93 9.26 7.03 12.57
CA GLU A 93 8.03 7.69 13.02
C GLU A 93 7.11 6.74 13.80
N HIS A 94 6.20 7.29 14.60
CA HIS A 94 5.32 6.50 15.47
C HIS A 94 4.20 5.79 14.72
N ASP A 95 3.72 6.40 13.64
CA ASP A 95 2.56 5.94 12.90
C ASP A 95 2.59 6.41 11.44
N ILE A 96 2.13 5.55 10.55
CA ILE A 96 1.93 5.82 9.13
C ILE A 96 0.46 5.59 8.78
N GLU A 97 -0.02 6.31 7.78
CA GLU A 97 -1.41 6.24 7.35
C GLU A 97 -1.52 5.58 5.99
N PHE A 98 -2.61 4.86 5.77
CA PHE A 98 -2.93 4.18 4.54
C PHE A 98 -4.33 4.55 4.09
N TYR A 99 -4.51 4.63 2.79
CA TYR A 99 -5.83 4.66 2.18
C TYR A 99 -5.86 3.75 0.97
N THR A 100 -6.89 2.93 0.88
CA THR A 100 -7.12 2.03 -0.23
C THR A 100 -8.39 2.42 -0.97
N CYS A 101 -8.37 2.36 -2.29
CA CYS A 101 -9.55 2.64 -3.11
C CYS A 101 -9.42 2.04 -4.50
N TRP A 102 -10.51 2.07 -5.27
CA TRP A 102 -10.42 1.87 -6.72
C TRP A 102 -9.95 3.14 -7.41
N ALA A 103 -9.21 2.99 -8.51
CA ALA A 103 -8.86 4.09 -9.38
C ALA A 103 -10.14 4.83 -9.87
N GLY A 104 -10.17 6.15 -9.68
CA GLY A 104 -11.32 7.02 -9.93
C GLY A 104 -12.07 7.44 -8.66
N ASN A 105 -11.85 6.76 -7.53
CA ASN A 105 -12.52 7.05 -6.25
C ASN A 105 -11.59 7.74 -5.24
N GLN A 106 -10.48 8.33 -5.67
CA GLN A 106 -9.48 8.93 -4.78
C GLN A 106 -10.05 10.01 -3.86
N ALA A 107 -11.07 10.75 -4.29
CA ALA A 107 -11.74 11.77 -3.48
C ALA A 107 -12.85 11.22 -2.56
N GLN A 108 -13.22 9.95 -2.70
CA GLN A 108 -14.29 9.33 -1.91
C GLN A 108 -13.87 9.22 -0.44
N LEU A 109 -14.76 9.54 0.49
CA LEU A 109 -14.47 9.35 1.91
C LEU A 109 -14.33 7.85 2.22
N PRO A 110 -13.36 7.46 3.07
CA PRO A 110 -13.24 6.07 3.50
C PRO A 110 -14.51 5.64 4.24
N ASP A 111 -14.96 4.42 3.95
CA ASP A 111 -16.13 3.82 4.63
C ASP A 111 -15.81 3.49 6.09
N GLN A 112 -14.54 3.21 6.36
CA GLN A 112 -14.05 2.89 7.69
C GLN A 112 -12.65 3.47 7.92
N ARG A 113 -12.39 3.88 9.17
CA ARG A 113 -11.05 4.20 9.66
C ARG A 113 -10.69 3.23 10.77
N VAL A 114 -9.54 2.57 10.67
CA VAL A 114 -9.03 1.64 11.68
C VAL A 114 -7.61 2.00 12.09
N ALA A 115 -7.24 1.61 13.29
CA ALA A 115 -5.86 1.68 13.77
C ALA A 115 -5.39 0.27 14.11
N VAL A 116 -4.19 -0.10 13.67
CA VAL A 116 -3.61 -1.43 13.89
C VAL A 116 -2.15 -1.28 14.30
N ALA A 117 -1.67 -2.09 15.24
CA ALA A 117 -0.25 -2.17 15.50
C ALA A 117 0.44 -3.06 14.46
N ILE A 118 1.65 -2.71 14.03
CA ILE A 118 2.39 -3.47 13.00
C ILE A 118 2.66 -4.92 13.46
N GLU A 119 2.73 -5.16 14.78
CA GLU A 119 2.91 -6.48 15.40
C GLU A 119 1.64 -7.35 15.35
N GLU A 120 0.46 -6.74 15.24
CA GLU A 120 -0.81 -7.45 15.12
C GLU A 120 -1.02 -8.01 13.70
N ILE A 121 -0.18 -7.58 12.75
CA ILE A 121 -0.14 -8.06 11.37
C ILE A 121 0.58 -9.42 11.35
N THR A 122 -0.16 -10.43 11.75
CA THR A 122 0.34 -11.81 11.91
C THR A 122 -0.04 -12.71 10.74
N ASP A 123 -1.10 -12.38 10.02
CA ASP A 123 -1.56 -13.12 8.84
C ASP A 123 -1.58 -12.24 7.60
N ILE A 124 -0.59 -12.47 6.75
CA ILE A 124 -0.42 -11.79 5.46
C ILE A 124 -1.25 -12.45 4.34
N SER A 125 -1.85 -13.61 4.63
CA SER A 125 -2.49 -14.44 3.61
C SER A 125 -3.86 -13.95 3.15
N ASP A 126 -4.46 -13.00 3.88
CA ASP A 126 -5.76 -12.38 3.58
C ASP A 126 -5.64 -10.93 3.05
N GLY A 127 -4.46 -10.52 2.57
CA GLY A 127 -4.30 -9.20 1.93
C GLY A 127 -4.18 -8.00 2.87
N PHE A 128 -3.95 -8.24 4.18
CA PHE A 128 -3.50 -7.25 5.16
C PHE A 128 -4.32 -5.94 5.23
N TYR A 129 -5.51 -5.90 5.84
CA TYR A 129 -6.30 -4.66 6.04
C TYR A 129 -6.41 -3.75 4.79
N LEU A 130 -6.27 -4.32 3.58
CA LEU A 130 -6.44 -3.62 2.31
C LEU A 130 -7.83 -3.88 1.74
N ASP A 131 -8.84 -3.95 2.60
CA ASP A 131 -10.24 -3.97 2.18
C ASP A 131 -10.56 -2.71 1.38
N GLU A 132 -11.57 -2.78 0.52
CA GLU A 132 -11.94 -1.65 -0.32
C GLU A 132 -12.35 -0.42 0.51
N ASN A 133 -11.86 0.75 0.10
CA ASN A 133 -12.27 2.05 0.63
C ASN A 133 -12.06 2.20 2.15
N ILE A 134 -10.98 1.63 2.68
CA ILE A 134 -10.61 1.73 4.10
C ILE A 134 -9.41 2.67 4.29
N PHE A 135 -9.41 3.38 5.42
CA PHE A 135 -8.27 4.13 5.89
C PHE A 135 -7.67 3.44 7.11
N VAL A 136 -6.37 3.16 7.08
CA VAL A 136 -5.68 2.42 8.14
C VAL A 136 -4.57 3.28 8.71
N THR A 137 -4.56 3.51 10.02
CA THR A 137 -3.40 4.04 10.72
C THR A 137 -2.62 2.86 11.29
N ILE A 138 -1.41 2.65 10.79
CA ILE A 138 -0.52 1.62 11.31
C ILE A 138 0.42 2.27 12.33
N THR A 139 0.42 1.74 13.54
CA THR A 139 1.32 2.17 14.60
C THR A 139 2.44 1.16 14.81
N LYS A 140 3.53 1.63 15.41
CA LYS A 140 4.50 0.76 16.09
C LYS A 140 3.92 0.18 17.38
#